data_AF-D3GMY6-F1
#
_entry.id   AF-D3GMY6-F1
#
_cell.length_a   1.000
_cell.length_b   1.000
_cell.length_c   1.000
_cell.angle_alpha   90.00
_cell.angle_beta   90.00
_cell.angle_gamma   90.00
#
_symmetry.space_group_name_H-M   'P 1'
#
loop_
_entity.id
_entity.type
_entity.pdbx_description
1 polymer ?
#
loop_
_entity_poly.entity_id
_entity_poly.type
_entity_poly.pdbx_seq_one_letter_code
_entity_poly.pdbx_strand_id
1 'polypeptide(L)'
;MVTSASRIIYNAFVIRGKTIHCLYPLRVYTNIRKDIMTEKPKPEIYLASSFVEVAKKEVISDAALVGAASEIFAGLIDANLSGSLVKKRIASGKRNTGKSDGTRAIVSIKKGNKLFFIHLFSKKENDNISKKELAVLKEYGELLFSFTDEQLEGMVSKGILRKL
;
A
#
# COMPACT_ATOMS: atom_id res chain seq x y z
N MET A 1 12.65 4.45 -34.39
CA MET A 1 11.46 4.04 -33.63
C MET A 1 11.76 4.24 -32.15
N VAL A 2 11.13 5.22 -31.52
CA VAL A 2 11.48 5.67 -30.15
C VAL A 2 10.60 4.92 -29.15
N THR A 3 11.15 3.96 -28.42
CA THR A 3 10.48 3.40 -27.23
C THR A 3 10.58 4.41 -26.09
N SER A 4 9.49 5.13 -25.85
CA SER A 4 9.32 6.08 -24.75
C SER A 4 9.37 5.35 -23.40
N ALA A 5 10.56 5.29 -22.80
CA ALA A 5 10.71 4.94 -21.40
C ALA A 5 10.09 6.07 -20.56
N SER A 6 8.93 5.78 -19.96
CA SER A 6 8.22 6.70 -19.10
C SER A 6 9.14 7.17 -17.98
N ARG A 7 9.48 8.46 -18.03
CA ARG A 7 10.42 9.15 -17.15
C ARG A 7 9.84 9.20 -15.74
N ILE A 8 10.15 8.21 -14.92
CA ILE A 8 9.89 8.23 -13.48
C ILE A 8 10.67 9.42 -12.92
N ILE A 9 9.97 10.43 -12.40
CA ILE A 9 10.61 11.64 -11.86
C ILE A 9 11.25 11.27 -10.51
N TYR A 10 12.50 10.85 -10.54
CA TYR A 10 13.35 10.73 -9.36
C TYR A 10 13.79 12.13 -8.94
N ASN A 11 13.39 12.59 -7.75
CA ASN A 11 14.10 13.72 -7.12
C ASN A 11 15.47 13.21 -6.69
N ALA A 12 16.52 13.54 -7.42
CA ALA A 12 17.89 13.21 -7.04
C ALA A 12 18.40 14.23 -6.03
N PHE A 13 18.91 13.77 -4.89
CA PHE A 13 19.60 14.62 -3.91
C PHE A 13 21.06 14.20 -3.84
N VAL A 14 21.96 15.19 -3.83
CA VAL A 14 23.40 14.95 -3.67
C VAL A 14 23.75 15.20 -2.21
N ILE A 15 24.27 14.18 -1.53
CA ILE A 15 24.75 14.32 -0.15
C ILE A 15 26.14 13.69 -0.05
N ARG A 16 27.14 14.51 0.29
CA ARG A 16 28.56 14.12 0.37
C ARG A 16 29.08 13.46 -0.93
N GLY A 17 28.83 14.11 -2.06
CA GLY A 17 29.37 13.70 -3.37
C GLY A 17 28.75 12.43 -3.98
N LYS A 18 27.80 11.77 -3.31
CA LYS A 18 27.05 10.65 -3.86
C LYS A 18 25.65 11.11 -4.30
N THR A 19 25.31 10.83 -5.55
CA THR A 19 23.98 11.03 -6.13
C THR A 19 23.05 9.95 -5.58
N ILE A 20 22.09 10.34 -4.76
CA ILE A 20 21.06 9.44 -4.23
C ILE A 20 19.83 9.60 -5.13
N HIS A 21 19.47 8.53 -5.82
CA HIS A 21 18.23 8.43 -6.57
C HIS A 21 17.10 8.09 -5.59
N CYS A 22 16.31 9.07 -5.17
CA CYS A 22 15.23 8.86 -4.20
C CYS A 22 14.01 8.26 -4.90
N LEU A 23 13.53 7.11 -4.39
CA LEU A 23 12.27 6.46 -4.79
C LEU A 23 11.04 7.02 -4.03
N TYR A 24 11.16 8.10 -3.27
CA TYR A 24 10.08 8.62 -2.41
C TYR A 24 10.16 10.15 -2.22
N PRO A 25 9.02 10.83 -1.94
CA PRO A 25 9.01 12.24 -1.57
C PRO A 25 9.79 12.51 -0.27
N LEU A 26 10.52 13.64 -0.25
CA LEU A 26 11.48 14.08 0.78
C LEU A 26 10.97 14.12 2.24
N ARG A 27 9.66 13.97 2.49
CA ARG A 27 9.06 14.15 3.83
C ARG A 27 9.01 12.88 4.69
N VAL A 28 9.55 11.76 4.22
CA VAL A 28 9.49 10.45 4.92
C VAL A 28 10.79 10.09 5.67
N TYR A 29 11.90 10.78 5.39
CA TYR A 29 13.21 10.39 5.91
C TYR A 29 13.97 11.54 6.57
N THR A 30 13.68 11.78 7.85
CA THR A 30 14.74 12.23 8.76
C THR A 30 15.11 11.04 9.65
N ASN A 31 16.40 10.72 9.65
CA ASN A 31 17.10 9.70 10.43
C ASN A 31 16.91 8.24 9.98
N ILE A 32 17.50 7.83 8.86
CA ILE A 32 17.98 6.44 8.67
C ILE A 32 19.35 6.47 7.96
N ARG A 33 20.28 5.69 8.53
CA ARG A 33 21.64 5.39 8.09
C ARG A 33 21.65 4.82 6.65
N LYS A 34 22.56 5.34 5.80
CA LYS A 34 22.62 5.08 4.34
C LYS A 34 23.07 3.66 3.94
N ASP A 35 23.50 2.87 4.90
CA ASP A 35 24.05 1.51 4.77
C ASP A 35 22.97 0.43 4.63
N ILE A 36 21.69 0.74 4.88
CA ILE A 36 20.56 -0.22 4.78
C ILE A 36 19.89 -0.18 3.38
N MET A 37 20.17 0.84 2.56
CA MET A 37 19.50 1.08 1.26
C MET A 37 19.97 0.17 0.11
N THR A 38 20.69 -0.91 0.38
CA THR A 38 21.05 -1.95 -0.62
C THR A 38 19.99 -3.06 -0.74
N GLU A 39 19.15 -3.24 0.28
CA GLU A 39 18.02 -4.19 0.24
C GLU A 39 16.71 -3.41 0.30
N LYS A 40 15.84 -3.59 -0.70
CA LYS A 40 14.47 -3.03 -0.64
C LYS A 40 13.82 -3.61 0.63
N PRO A 41 13.30 -2.78 1.56
CA PRO A 41 12.69 -3.31 2.77
C PRO A 41 11.55 -4.24 2.37
N LYS A 42 11.61 -5.50 2.79
CA LYS A 42 10.55 -6.47 2.53
C LYS A 42 9.29 -6.01 3.28
N PRO A 43 8.20 -5.66 2.57
CA PRO A 43 7.01 -5.18 3.24
C PRO A 43 6.34 -6.32 4.01
N GLU A 44 5.97 -6.06 5.25
CA GLU A 44 5.06 -6.91 6.01
C GLU A 44 3.63 -6.54 5.65
N ILE A 45 2.95 -7.46 4.99
CA ILE A 45 1.63 -7.22 4.42
C ILE A 45 0.58 -7.89 5.29
N TYR A 46 -0.34 -7.08 5.79
CA TYR A 46 -1.49 -7.51 6.56
C TYR A 46 -2.77 -7.15 5.82
N LEU A 47 -3.74 -8.05 5.86
CA LEU A 47 -5.06 -7.90 5.25
C LEU A 47 -6.11 -7.98 6.35
N ALA A 48 -7.01 -7.00 6.42
CA ALA A 48 -8.18 -7.10 7.28
C ALA A 48 -9.12 -8.23 6.79
N SER A 49 -9.81 -8.92 7.70
CA SER A 49 -10.74 -9.99 7.34
C SER A 49 -11.80 -9.55 6.32
N SER A 50 -12.40 -8.38 6.53
CA SER A 50 -13.36 -7.77 5.60
C SER A 50 -12.76 -7.51 4.22
N PHE A 51 -11.48 -7.10 4.15
CA PHE A 51 -10.76 -6.96 2.89
C PHE A 51 -10.60 -8.31 2.18
N VAL A 52 -10.21 -9.35 2.91
CA VAL A 52 -9.99 -10.70 2.35
C VAL A 52 -11.27 -11.25 1.72
N GLU A 53 -12.42 -11.05 2.35
CA GLU A 53 -13.72 -11.50 1.81
C GLU A 53 -14.04 -10.85 0.46
N VAL A 54 -13.82 -9.54 0.34
CA VAL A 54 -14.06 -8.81 -0.92
C VAL A 54 -12.99 -9.15 -1.95
N ALA A 55 -11.72 -9.30 -1.54
CA ALA A 55 -10.61 -9.67 -2.43
C ALA A 55 -10.84 -11.04 -3.08
N LYS A 56 -11.39 -12.01 -2.34
CA LYS A 56 -11.80 -13.31 -2.88
C LYS A 56 -12.89 -13.16 -3.95
N LYS A 57 -13.92 -12.32 -3.71
CA LYS A 57 -14.99 -12.03 -4.69
C LYS A 57 -14.47 -11.34 -5.95
N GLU A 58 -13.44 -10.51 -5.81
CA GLU A 58 -12.77 -9.81 -6.91
C GLU A 58 -11.64 -10.65 -7.56
N VAL A 59 -11.43 -11.88 -7.10
CA VAL A 59 -10.41 -12.81 -7.62
C VAL A 59 -9.02 -12.14 -7.64
N ILE A 60 -8.68 -11.45 -6.54
CA ILE A 60 -7.37 -10.82 -6.37
C ILE A 60 -6.40 -11.86 -5.83
N SER A 61 -5.31 -12.10 -6.55
CA SER A 61 -4.26 -13.03 -6.12
C SER A 61 -3.33 -12.40 -5.09
N ASP A 62 -2.71 -13.23 -4.24
CA ASP A 62 -1.69 -12.77 -3.30
C ASP A 62 -0.51 -12.11 -4.03
N ALA A 63 -0.14 -12.60 -5.22
CA ALA A 63 0.88 -11.97 -6.06
C ALA A 63 0.50 -10.54 -6.47
N ALA A 64 -0.78 -10.27 -6.75
CA ALA A 64 -1.24 -8.91 -7.05
C ALA A 64 -1.18 -8.00 -5.81
N LEU A 65 -1.49 -8.53 -4.62
CA LEU A 65 -1.36 -7.79 -3.35
C LEU A 65 0.10 -7.47 -3.02
N VAL A 66 1.01 -8.43 -3.20
CA VAL A 66 2.45 -8.25 -3.02
C VAL A 66 3.01 -7.23 -4.02
N GLY A 67 2.58 -7.30 -5.28
CA GLY A 67 2.91 -6.32 -6.30
C GLY A 67 2.42 -4.92 -5.93
N ALA A 68 1.16 -4.80 -5.51
CA ALA A 68 0.58 -3.53 -5.06
C ALA A 68 1.31 -2.95 -3.84
N ALA A 69 1.67 -3.79 -2.87
CA ALA A 69 2.48 -3.38 -1.72
C ALA A 69 3.85 -2.87 -2.18
N SER A 70 4.54 -3.61 -3.05
CA SER A 70 5.84 -3.20 -3.61
C SER A 70 5.77 -1.87 -4.35
N GLU A 71 4.69 -1.63 -5.10
CA GLU A 71 4.43 -0.36 -5.78
C GLU A 71 4.18 0.79 -4.78
N ILE A 72 3.38 0.57 -3.73
CA ILE A 72 3.16 1.56 -2.66
C ILE A 72 4.49 1.89 -1.96
N PHE A 73 5.25 0.85 -1.62
CA PHE A 73 6.63 0.94 -1.16
C PHE A 73 7.60 1.39 -2.24
N ALA A 74 7.20 1.82 -3.43
CA ALA A 74 8.06 2.53 -4.40
C ALA A 74 7.55 3.95 -4.67
N GLY A 75 6.59 4.42 -3.86
CA GLY A 75 5.93 5.71 -4.04
C GLY A 75 4.87 5.74 -5.14
N LEU A 76 4.58 4.60 -5.77
CA LEU A 76 3.57 4.47 -6.83
C LEU A 76 2.18 4.27 -6.20
N ILE A 77 1.60 5.36 -5.72
CA ILE A 77 0.22 5.41 -5.20
C ILE A 77 -0.70 6.12 -6.19
N ASP A 78 -1.99 5.74 -6.22
CA ASP A 78 -2.96 6.42 -7.09
C ASP A 78 -3.43 7.76 -6.50
N ALA A 79 -3.61 7.80 -5.17
CA ALA A 79 -3.92 9.04 -4.45
C ALA A 79 -3.60 8.91 -2.95
N ASN A 80 -3.26 10.02 -2.32
CA ASN A 80 -3.30 10.14 -0.86
C ASN A 80 -4.71 10.61 -0.45
N LEU A 81 -5.39 9.85 0.42
CA LEU A 81 -6.76 10.15 0.85
C LEU A 81 -6.78 10.98 2.13
N SER A 82 -6.00 10.56 3.14
CA SER A 82 -5.92 11.26 4.43
C SER A 82 -4.82 10.67 5.31
N GLY A 83 -3.81 11.46 5.66
CA GLY A 83 -2.75 11.05 6.61
C GLY A 83 -2.03 9.77 6.19
N SER A 84 -2.30 8.67 6.90
CA SER A 84 -1.75 7.33 6.65
C SER A 84 -2.48 6.55 5.55
N LEU A 85 -3.61 7.04 5.04
CA LEU A 85 -4.41 6.32 4.04
C LEU A 85 -4.02 6.67 2.61
N VAL A 86 -3.71 5.63 1.84
CA VAL A 86 -3.50 5.72 0.39
C VAL A 86 -4.53 4.89 -0.36
N LYS A 87 -4.85 5.36 -1.55
CA LYS A 87 -5.67 4.65 -2.53
C LYS A 87 -4.75 3.96 -3.53
N LYS A 88 -5.00 2.67 -3.77
CA LYS A 88 -4.21 1.85 -4.71
C LYS A 88 -5.11 1.03 -5.61
N ARG A 89 -4.86 1.05 -6.92
CA ARG A 89 -5.47 0.15 -7.90
C ARG A 89 -4.75 -1.19 -7.87
N ILE A 90 -5.52 -2.26 -7.83
CA ILE A 90 -5.04 -3.64 -7.85
C ILE A 90 -5.71 -4.35 -9.03
N ALA A 91 -4.93 -5.10 -9.80
CA ALA A 91 -5.48 -5.90 -10.89
C ALA A 91 -6.35 -7.03 -10.32
N SER A 92 -7.59 -7.10 -10.79
CA SER A 92 -8.50 -8.22 -10.50
C SER A 92 -8.30 -9.35 -11.52
N GLY A 93 -8.44 -10.59 -11.08
CA GLY A 93 -8.31 -11.78 -11.92
C GLY A 93 -9.58 -12.19 -12.68
N LYS A 94 -10.62 -11.34 -12.69
CA LYS A 94 -11.86 -11.61 -13.42
C LYS A 94 -11.60 -11.60 -14.94
N ARG A 95 -12.28 -12.48 -15.69
CA ARG A 95 -12.17 -12.52 -17.17
C ARG A 95 -12.61 -11.18 -17.77
N ASN A 96 -11.85 -10.69 -18.76
CA ASN A 96 -12.08 -9.45 -19.52
C ASN A 96 -11.89 -8.11 -18.77
N THR A 97 -11.27 -8.10 -17.60
CA THR A 97 -10.91 -6.86 -16.90
C THR A 97 -9.45 -6.53 -17.12
N GLY A 98 -9.14 -5.63 -18.06
CA GLY A 98 -7.80 -5.03 -18.16
C GLY A 98 -7.48 -4.16 -16.92
N LYS A 99 -6.24 -3.63 -16.82
CA LYS A 99 -5.84 -2.68 -15.73
C LYS A 99 -6.79 -1.48 -15.57
N SER A 100 -7.52 -1.13 -16.63
CA SER A 100 -8.57 -0.11 -16.67
C SER A 100 -9.77 -0.41 -15.78
N ASP A 101 -9.95 -1.67 -15.37
CA ASP A 101 -11.09 -2.13 -14.56
C ASP A 101 -10.66 -2.71 -13.19
N GLY A 102 -9.46 -2.35 -12.74
CA GLY A 102 -8.89 -2.80 -11.47
C GLY A 102 -9.67 -2.28 -10.25
N THR A 103 -9.80 -3.14 -9.26
CA THR A 103 -10.42 -2.85 -7.97
C THR A 103 -9.56 -1.83 -7.19
N ARG A 104 -10.20 -0.92 -6.45
CA ARG A 104 -9.49 0.11 -5.68
C ARG A 104 -9.43 -0.30 -4.21
N ALA A 105 -8.23 -0.40 -3.67
CA ALA A 105 -7.99 -0.67 -2.26
C ALA A 105 -7.69 0.63 -1.50
N ILE A 106 -8.16 0.70 -0.26
CA ILE A 106 -7.61 1.61 0.75
C ILE A 106 -6.60 0.84 1.56
N VAL A 107 -5.42 1.43 1.64
CA VAL A 107 -4.27 0.87 2.34
C VAL A 107 -3.80 1.89 3.36
N SER A 108 -3.55 1.43 4.59
CA SER A 108 -2.92 2.23 5.62
C SER A 108 -1.41 1.97 5.62
N ILE A 109 -0.63 3.04 5.51
CA ILE A 109 0.83 3.05 5.53
C ILE A 109 1.35 4.07 6.54
N LYS A 110 2.43 3.73 7.23
CA LYS A 110 3.22 4.64 8.09
C LYS A 110 4.70 4.38 7.88
N LYS A 111 5.56 5.19 8.52
CA LYS A 111 7.00 4.94 8.57
C LYS A 111 7.27 3.53 9.13
N GLY A 112 8.05 2.74 8.42
CA GLY A 112 8.33 1.34 8.76
C GLY A 112 8.19 0.43 7.53
N ASN A 113 8.06 -0.86 7.78
CA ASN A 113 7.88 -1.91 6.77
C ASN A 113 6.47 -2.52 6.75
N LYS A 114 5.58 -2.15 7.68
CA LYS A 114 4.22 -2.70 7.76
C LYS A 114 3.23 -1.95 6.87
N LEU A 115 2.31 -2.71 6.28
CA LEU A 115 1.25 -2.20 5.43
C LEU A 115 -0.04 -2.98 5.65
N PHE A 116 -1.14 -2.26 5.79
CA PHE A 116 -2.46 -2.84 6.08
C PHE A 116 -3.44 -2.55 4.96
N PHE A 117 -3.91 -3.58 4.26
CA PHE A 117 -5.06 -3.49 3.37
C PHE A 117 -6.33 -3.54 4.22
N ILE A 118 -7.02 -2.40 4.33
CA ILE A 118 -8.15 -2.24 5.25
C ILE A 118 -9.51 -2.27 4.56
N HIS A 119 -9.58 -1.88 3.28
CA HIS A 119 -10.84 -1.83 2.55
C HIS A 119 -10.63 -1.97 1.04
N LEU A 120 -11.61 -2.56 0.34
CA LEU A 120 -11.58 -2.82 -1.09
C LEU A 120 -12.93 -2.46 -1.72
N PHE A 121 -12.92 -1.55 -2.70
CA PHE A 121 -14.13 -1.16 -3.41
C PHE A 121 -14.40 -2.09 -4.58
N SER A 122 -15.53 -2.79 -4.54
CA SER A 122 -16.04 -3.44 -5.74
C SER A 122 -16.37 -2.39 -6.81
N LYS A 123 -16.34 -2.76 -8.09
CA LYS A 123 -16.60 -1.85 -9.22
C LYS A 123 -17.93 -1.09 -9.10
N LYS A 124 -18.93 -1.67 -8.42
CA LYS A 124 -20.27 -1.09 -8.26
C LYS A 124 -20.39 -0.07 -7.13
N GLU A 125 -19.45 -0.04 -6.19
CA GLU A 125 -19.52 0.81 -4.98
C GLU A 125 -18.63 2.07 -5.07
N ASN A 126 -18.01 2.30 -6.23
CA ASN A 126 -16.67 2.87 -6.30
C ASN A 126 -16.56 4.40 -6.47
N ASP A 127 -17.46 5.23 -5.91
CA ASP A 127 -17.24 6.69 -5.99
C ASP A 127 -17.73 7.54 -4.80
N ASN A 128 -18.50 7.00 -3.86
CA ASN A 128 -19.03 7.80 -2.75
C ASN A 128 -18.60 7.23 -1.39
N ILE A 129 -17.31 7.32 -1.09
CA ILE A 129 -16.92 7.28 0.33
C ILE A 129 -17.19 8.66 0.93
N SER A 130 -17.99 8.69 1.98
CA SER A 130 -18.24 9.88 2.76
C SER A 130 -16.99 10.29 3.56
N LYS A 131 -16.92 11.56 3.93
CA LYS A 131 -15.86 12.06 4.84
C LYS A 131 -15.87 11.34 6.19
N LYS A 132 -17.05 10.89 6.65
CA LYS A 132 -17.20 10.14 7.90
C LYS A 132 -16.57 8.75 7.79
N GLU A 133 -16.82 8.04 6.70
CA GLU A 133 -16.20 6.72 6.46
C GLU A 133 -14.68 6.84 6.32
N LEU A 134 -14.16 7.86 5.63
CA LEU A 134 -12.71 8.11 5.60
C LEU A 134 -12.11 8.32 6.99
N ALA A 135 -12.80 9.04 7.87
CA ALA A 135 -12.33 9.29 9.23
C ALA A 135 -12.25 7.97 10.02
N VAL A 136 -13.29 7.14 9.96
CA VAL A 136 -13.32 5.82 10.60
C VAL A 136 -12.21 4.91 10.06
N LEU A 137 -12.03 4.87 8.74
CA LEU A 137 -10.96 4.07 8.12
C LEU A 137 -9.56 4.56 8.54
N LYS A 138 -9.41 5.87 8.72
CA LYS A 138 -8.13 6.45 9.17
C LYS A 138 -7.84 6.04 10.60
N GLU A 139 -8.80 6.20 11.50
CA GLU A 139 -8.69 5.78 12.90
C GLU A 139 -8.39 4.29 13.01
N TYR A 140 -9.10 3.47 12.22
CA TYR A 140 -8.86 2.03 12.16
C TYR A 140 -7.43 1.70 11.70
N GLY A 141 -6.94 2.35 10.65
CA GLY A 141 -5.55 2.19 10.21
C GLY A 141 -4.54 2.63 11.27
N GLU A 142 -4.77 3.77 11.93
CA GLU A 142 -3.91 4.26 13.00
C GLU A 142 -3.88 3.32 14.22
N LEU A 143 -5.02 2.74 14.57
CA LEU A 143 -5.16 1.73 15.61
C LEU A 143 -4.35 0.47 15.27
N LEU A 144 -4.43 -0.01 14.02
CA LEU A 144 -3.63 -1.17 13.58
C LEU A 144 -2.12 -0.94 13.75
N PHE A 145 -1.64 0.28 13.49
CA PHE A 145 -0.24 0.64 13.72
C PHE A 145 0.13 0.84 15.19
N SER A 146 -0.84 0.96 16.11
CA SER A 146 -0.57 1.09 17.54
C SER A 146 -0.32 -0.25 18.23
N PHE A 147 -0.67 -1.37 17.58
CA PHE A 147 -0.45 -2.71 18.12
C PHE A 147 1.02 -3.15 18.01
N THR A 148 1.45 -3.91 19.01
CA THR A 148 2.75 -4.60 19.01
C THR A 148 2.74 -5.79 18.04
N ASP A 149 3.91 -6.33 17.71
CA ASP A 149 4.03 -7.51 16.86
C ASP A 149 3.28 -8.72 17.44
N GLU A 150 3.42 -8.95 18.74
CA GLU A 150 2.71 -10.02 19.47
C GLU A 150 1.19 -9.88 19.36
N GLN A 151 0.67 -8.65 19.47
CA GLN A 151 -0.76 -8.37 19.34
C GLN A 151 -1.24 -8.60 17.90
N LEU A 152 -0.46 -8.20 16.90
CA LEU A 152 -0.76 -8.44 15.49
C LEU A 152 -0.76 -9.94 15.18
N GLU A 153 0.21 -10.70 15.70
CA GLU A 153 0.24 -12.16 15.57
C GLU A 153 -0.96 -12.83 16.26
N GLY A 154 -1.36 -12.31 17.43
CA GLY A 154 -2.60 -12.74 18.10
C GLY A 154 -3.84 -12.47 17.24
N MET A 155 -3.91 -11.33 16.55
CA MET A 155 -4.99 -11.02 15.61
C MET A 155 -4.98 -11.91 14.37
N VAL A 156 -3.79 -12.28 13.88
CA VAL A 156 -3.63 -13.23 12.77
C VAL A 156 -4.12 -14.61 13.18
N SER A 157 -3.75 -15.07 14.38
CA SER A 157 -4.18 -16.34 14.94
C SER A 157 -5.70 -16.42 15.13
N LYS A 158 -6.34 -15.28 15.45
CA LYS A 158 -7.80 -15.14 15.58
C LYS A 158 -8.53 -14.97 14.24
N GLY A 159 -7.81 -14.87 13.11
CA GLY A 159 -8.40 -14.64 11.80
C GLY A 159 -8.96 -13.23 11.57
N ILE A 160 -8.68 -12.28 12.46
CA ILE A 160 -9.05 -10.86 12.31
C ILE A 160 -8.19 -10.22 11.22
N LEU A 161 -6.91 -10.59 11.20
CA LEU A 161 -5.95 -10.22 10.18
C LEU A 161 -5.46 -11.47 9.45
N ARG A 162 -5.03 -11.31 8.20
CA ARG A 162 -4.25 -12.31 7.46
C ARG A 162 -2.91 -11.68 7.10
N LYS A 163 -1.82 -12.36 7.44
CA LYS A 163 -0.46 -12.00 6.99
C LYS A 163 -0.15 -12.72 5.68
N LEU A 164 0.52 -12.05 4.74
CA LEU A 164 1.04 -12.65 3.49
C LEU A 164 2.52 -13.00 3.59
#